data_AF-A0A1D8S1G8-F1
#
_entry.id   AF-A0A1D8S1G8-F1
#
_cell.length_a   1.000
_cell.length_b   1.000
_cell.length_c   1.000
_cell.angle_alpha   90.00
_cell.angle_beta   90.00
_cell.angle_gamma   90.00
#
_symmetry.space_group_name_H-M   'P 1'
#
loop_
_entity.id
_entity.type
_entity.pdbx_description
1 polymer ?
#
loop_
_entity_poly.entity_id
_entity_poly.type
_entity_poly.pdbx_seq_one_letter_code
_entity_poly.pdbx_strand_id
1 'polypeptide(L)'
;MACETEYTWEPSVDKYAVEYILSYCAKNAVKKGHRVVNESLLKIDLSIPLSPNGNSWTFDYAKELHKNKRLSDKEYGYIIAYLDLGLNKS
;
A
#
# COMPACT_ATOMS: atom_id res chain seq x y z
N MET A 1 -1.74 13.47 13.70
CA MET A 1 -2.70 12.62 12.98
C MET A 1 -2.06 11.24 12.87
N ALA A 2 -2.51 10.30 13.69
CA ALA A 2 -2.09 8.90 13.59
C ALA A 2 -2.94 8.25 12.50
N CYS A 3 -2.32 7.46 11.61
CA CYS A 3 -3.06 6.67 10.64
C CYS A 3 -3.82 5.58 11.41
N GLU A 4 -5.11 5.79 11.60
CA GLU A 4 -6.03 4.75 12.07
C GLU A 4 -6.67 4.11 10.84
N THR A 5 -6.57 2.79 10.74
CA THR A 5 -7.23 2.03 9.70
C THR A 5 -7.97 0.85 10.34
N GLU A 6 -9.28 0.79 10.16
CA GLU A 6 -10.06 -0.41 10.46
C GLU A 6 -10.03 -1.31 9.22
N TYR A 7 -9.26 -2.40 9.27
CA TYR A 7 -9.27 -3.43 8.23
C TYR A 7 -9.81 -4.74 8.81
N THR A 8 -10.92 -5.21 8.25
CA THR A 8 -11.65 -6.41 8.67
C THR A 8 -11.68 -7.49 7.59
N TRP A 9 -10.86 -7.38 6.54
CA TRP A 9 -10.97 -8.25 5.37
C TRP A 9 -9.60 -8.85 5.00
N GLU A 10 -9.38 -10.08 5.48
CA GLU A 10 -8.28 -10.98 5.13
C GLU A 10 -6.88 -10.62 5.71
N PRO A 11 -6.49 -11.22 6.86
CA PRO A 11 -5.21 -10.93 7.52
C PRO A 11 -3.96 -11.12 6.65
N SER A 12 -4.04 -11.95 5.60
CA SER A 12 -2.93 -12.16 4.66
C SER A 12 -2.67 -10.95 3.76
N VAL A 13 -3.69 -10.12 3.52
CA VAL A 13 -3.63 -8.87 2.75
C VAL A 13 -3.24 -7.72 3.67
N ASP A 14 -3.85 -7.64 4.85
CA ASP A 14 -3.67 -6.54 5.82
C ASP A 14 -2.20 -6.36 6.21
N LYS A 15 -1.45 -7.46 6.38
CA LYS A 15 -0.02 -7.40 6.69
C LYS A 15 0.78 -6.62 5.64
N TYR A 16 0.41 -6.73 4.35
CA TYR A 16 1.09 -6.03 3.26
C TYR A 16 0.64 -4.58 3.14
N ALA A 17 -0.62 -4.28 3.45
CA ALA A 17 -1.09 -2.90 3.53
C ALA A 17 -0.36 -2.14 4.67
N VAL A 18 -0.22 -2.75 5.84
CA VAL A 18 0.55 -2.20 6.97
C VAL A 18 2.03 -2.03 6.60
N GLU A 19 2.64 -3.03 5.96
CA GLU A 19 4.03 -2.96 5.47
C GLU A 19 4.24 -1.74 4.55
N TYR A 20 3.31 -1.53 3.61
CA TYR A 20 3.35 -0.40 2.69
C TYR A 20 3.28 0.94 3.41
N ILE A 21 2.28 1.13 4.28
CA ILE A 21 2.06 2.39 5.01
C ILE A 21 3.26 2.71 5.90
N LEU A 22 3.78 1.73 6.65
CA LEU A 22 4.94 1.93 7.52
C LEU A 22 6.19 2.33 6.73
N SER A 23 6.45 1.68 5.61
CA SER A 23 7.57 2.05 4.74
C SER A 23 7.39 3.44 4.12
N TYR A 24 6.18 3.76 3.66
CA TYR A 24 5.86 5.08 3.11
C TYR A 24 6.10 6.19 4.13
N CYS A 25 5.59 6.01 5.35
CA CYS A 25 5.80 6.94 6.47
C CYS A 25 7.28 7.05 6.84
N ALA A 26 8.02 5.93 6.91
CA ALA A 26 9.44 5.93 7.21
C ALA A 26 10.25 6.72 6.17
N LYS A 27 10.01 6.47 4.88
CA LYS A 27 10.68 7.20 3.78
C LYS A 27 10.36 8.70 3.82
N ASN A 28 9.11 9.06 4.09
CA ASN A 28 8.72 10.47 4.23
C ASN A 28 9.31 11.14 5.48
N ALA A 29 9.46 10.41 6.59
CA ALA A 29 10.11 10.92 7.79
C ALA A 29 11.59 11.25 7.52
N VAL A 30 12.31 10.38 6.81
CA VAL A 30 13.70 10.63 6.38
C VAL A 30 13.80 11.84 5.47
N LYS A 31 12.87 11.99 4.49
CA LYS A 31 12.81 13.18 3.63
C LYS A 31 12.62 14.49 4.41
N LYS A 32 11.97 14.43 5.58
CA LYS A 32 11.77 15.57 6.49
C LYS A 32 12.93 15.79 7.47
N GLY A 33 14.02 15.02 7.35
CA GLY A 33 15.20 15.13 8.21
C GLY A 33 15.11 14.33 9.52
N HIS A 34 14.10 13.48 9.68
CA HIS A 34 13.98 12.62 10.86
C HIS A 34 14.77 11.32 10.70
N ARG A 35 15.25 10.78 11.83
CA ARG A 35 15.89 9.46 11.87
C ARG A 35 14.85 8.38 12.14
N VAL A 36 14.80 7.37 11.28
CA VAL A 36 13.97 6.18 11.49
C VAL A 36 14.80 5.12 12.21
N VAL A 37 14.26 4.55 13.29
CA VAL A 37 14.95 3.52 14.07
C VAL A 37 15.01 2.19 13.31
N ASN A 38 13.92 1.83 12.64
CA ASN A 38 13.85 0.62 11.84
C ASN A 38 14.18 0.91 10.37
N GLU A 39 15.47 0.84 10.02
CA GLU A 39 15.96 1.12 8.66
C GLU A 39 15.51 0.09 7.61
N SER A 40 15.06 -1.10 8.02
CA SER A 40 14.56 -2.11 7.07
C SER A 40 13.37 -1.59 6.27
N LEU A 41 12.53 -0.74 6.89
CA LEU A 41 11.39 -0.09 6.25
C LEU A 41 11.79 0.81 5.08
N LEU A 42 13.01 1.34 5.08
CA LEU A 42 13.52 2.19 4.00
C LEU A 42 13.88 1.40 2.74
N LYS A 43 14.18 0.11 2.90
CA LYS A 43 14.59 -0.81 1.82
C LYS A 43 13.43 -1.47 1.10
N ILE A 44 12.22 -1.39 1.67
CA ILE A 44 11.02 -1.98 1.09
C ILE A 44 10.68 -1.25 -0.20
N ASP A 45 10.50 -1.99 -1.29
CA ASP A 45 9.97 -1.43 -2.53
C ASP A 45 8.47 -1.18 -2.39
N LEU A 46 8.02 0.01 -2.78
CA LEU A 46 6.63 0.49 -2.71
C LEU A 46 6.04 0.70 -4.11
N SER A 47 6.67 0.12 -5.13
CA SER A 47 6.17 0.16 -6.50
C SER A 47 4.79 -0.52 -6.57
N ILE A 48 3.82 0.20 -7.12
CA ILE A 48 2.48 -0.31 -7.40
C ILE A 48 2.46 -0.83 -8.84
N PRO A 49 1.93 -2.04 -9.08
CA PRO A 49 1.82 -2.55 -10.44
C PRO A 49 0.95 -1.63 -11.29
N LEU A 50 1.29 -1.54 -12.58
CA LEU A 50 0.47 -0.81 -13.54
C LEU A 50 -0.89 -1.50 -13.65
N SER A 51 -1.94 -0.69 -13.56
CA SER A 51 -3.30 -1.18 -13.74
C SER A 51 -3.48 -1.75 -15.15
N PRO A 52 -4.09 -2.94 -15.28
CA PRO A 52 -4.41 -3.48 -16.59
C PRO A 52 -5.30 -2.51 -17.37
N ASN A 53 -4.92 -2.22 -18.61
CA ASN A 53 -5.61 -1.29 -19.52
C ASN A 53 -5.44 0.21 -19.23
N GLY A 54 -4.52 0.61 -18.33
CA GLY A 54 -4.21 2.02 -18.10
C GLY A 54 -5.28 2.79 -17.31
N ASN A 55 -6.26 2.09 -16.72
CA ASN A 55 -7.25 2.69 -15.83
C ASN A 55 -6.63 3.05 -14.48
N SER A 56 -7.11 4.09 -13.79
CA SER A 56 -6.69 4.35 -12.42
C SER A 56 -7.15 3.24 -11.47
N TRP A 57 -6.36 2.96 -10.44
CA TRP A 57 -6.74 2.01 -9.40
C TRP A 57 -7.97 2.53 -8.61
N THR A 58 -8.91 1.63 -8.34
CA THR A 58 -10.04 1.82 -7.42
C THR A 58 -10.16 0.60 -6.52
N PHE A 59 -10.79 0.76 -5.36
CA PHE A 59 -11.00 -0.33 -4.39
C PHE A 59 -11.74 -1.51 -5.03
N ASP A 60 -12.84 -1.23 -5.73
CA ASP A 60 -13.64 -2.27 -6.40
C ASP A 60 -12.84 -2.98 -7.49
N TYR A 61 -12.06 -2.24 -8.28
CA TYR A 61 -11.27 -2.82 -9.36
C TYR A 61 -10.15 -3.73 -8.84
N ALA A 62 -9.44 -3.29 -7.80
CA ALA A 62 -8.41 -4.08 -7.14
C ALA A 62 -8.99 -5.36 -6.52
N LYS A 63 -10.15 -5.24 -5.86
CA LYS A 63 -10.85 -6.37 -5.24
C LYS A 63 -11.28 -7.41 -6.28
N GLU A 64 -11.83 -6.98 -7.41
CA GLU A 64 -12.23 -7.90 -8.48
C GLU A 64 -11.03 -8.61 -9.12
N LEU A 65 -9.89 -7.93 -9.31
CA LEU A 65 -8.69 -8.58 -9.84
C LEU A 65 -8.07 -9.58 -8.84
N HIS A 66 -8.09 -9.28 -7.54
CA HIS A 66 -7.62 -10.20 -6.50
C HIS A 66 -8.50 -11.46 -6.43
N LYS A 67 -9.83 -11.31 -6.42
CA LYS A 67 -10.78 -12.45 -6.50
C LYS A 67 -10.55 -13.33 -7.72
N ASN A 68 -10.22 -12.72 -8.85
CA ASN A 68 -9.90 -13.41 -10.11
C ASN A 68 -8.46 -13.96 -10.16
N LYS A 69 -7.71 -13.94 -9.04
CA LYS A 69 -6.31 -14.40 -8.90
C LYS A 69 -5.35 -13.71 -9.87
N ARG A 70 -5.68 -12.48 -10.29
CA ARG A 70 -4.83 -11.62 -11.14
C ARG A 70 -3.93 -10.69 -10.33
N LEU A 71 -4.17 -10.58 -9.02
CA LEU A 71 -3.31 -9.91 -8.06
C LEU A 71 -3.00 -10.90 -6.95
N SER A 72 -1.75 -10.91 -6.50
CA SER A 72 -1.36 -11.54 -5.24
C SER A 72 -1.86 -10.72 -4.04
N ASP A 73 -1.92 -11.34 -2.86
CA ASP A 73 -2.25 -10.66 -1.60
C ASP A 73 -1.34 -9.44 -1.35
N LYS A 74 -0.07 -9.54 -1.74
CA LYS A 74 0.90 -8.44 -1.61
C LYS A 74 0.55 -7.27 -2.53
N GLU A 75 0.34 -7.54 -3.81
CA GLU A 75 -0.02 -6.50 -4.77
C GLU A 75 -1.34 -5.85 -4.40
N TYR A 76 -2.33 -6.66 -4.03
CA TYR A 76 -3.62 -6.15 -3.58
C TYR A 76 -3.48 -5.28 -2.32
N GLY A 77 -2.79 -5.76 -1.28
CA GLY A 77 -2.58 -4.97 -0.05
C GLY A 77 -1.83 -3.66 -0.29
N TYR A 78 -0.85 -3.65 -1.19
CA TYR A 78 -0.13 -2.45 -1.58
C TYR A 78 -1.02 -1.45 -2.35
N ILE A 79 -1.86 -1.93 -3.27
CA ILE A 79 -2.81 -1.09 -4.00
C ILE A 79 -3.81 -0.46 -3.02
N ILE A 80 -4.34 -1.24 -2.09
CA ILE A 80 -5.26 -0.75 -1.06
C ILE A 80 -4.59 0.35 -0.23
N ALA A 81 -3.40 0.11 0.31
CA ALA A 81 -2.66 1.12 1.06
C ALA A 81 -2.36 2.39 0.24
N TYR A 82 -2.04 2.23 -1.04
CA TYR A 82 -1.82 3.35 -1.96
C TYR A 82 -3.08 4.20 -2.16
N LEU A 83 -4.24 3.55 -2.28
CA LEU A 83 -5.54 4.22 -2.39
C LEU A 83 -5.93 4.92 -1.09
N ASP A 84 -5.72 4.28 0.06
CA ASP A 84 -6.04 4.86 1.38
C ASP A 84 -5.17 6.06 1.74
N LEU A 85 -3.91 6.06 1.30
CA LEU A 85 -3.04 7.24 1.39
C LEU A 85 -3.41 8.35 0.39
N GLY A 86 -4.39 8.12 -0.50
CA GLY A 86 -4.85 9.07 -1.51
C GLY A 86 -3.84 9.37 -2.61
N LEU A 87 -2.85 8.49 -2.81
CA LEU A 87 -1.74 8.69 -3.76
C LEU A 87 -2.17 8.52 -5.22
N ASN A 88 -3.38 8.01 -5.47
CA ASN A 88 -4.01 7.90 -6.78
C ASN A 88 -4.57 9.22 -7.33
N LYS A 89 -4.60 10.27 -6.50
CA LYS A 89 -5.04 11.63 -6.87
C LYS A 89 -3.80 12.50 -7.10
N SER A 90 -3.12 12.30 -8.22
CA SER A 90 -2.01 13.15 -8.68
C SER A 90 -2.36 13.85 -9.98
#